data_AF-A0A357FXX3-F1
#
_entry.id   AF-A0A357FXX3-F1
#
_cell.length_a   1.000
_cell.length_b   1.000
_cell.length_c   1.000
_cell.angle_alpha   90.00
_cell.angle_beta   90.00
_cell.angle_gamma   90.00
#
_symmetry.space_group_name_H-M   'P 1'
#
loop_
_entity.id
_entity.type
_entity.pdbx_description
1 polymer ?
#
loop_
_entity_poly.entity_id
_entity_poly.type
_entity_poly.pdbx_seq_one_letter_code
_entity_poly.pdbx_strand_id
1 'polypeptide(L)'
;MAGHSKWANIQHRKGKQDKKRAQVFSKLGREITVAAKLGGGDPDMNPRLRLAVATARAQSMPKDGIERAIQKGVGGGEGENYEQVRYEGYGPGGVAVIVEAMTDNRNRT
;
A
#
# COMPACT_ATOMS: atom_id res chain seq x y z
N MET A 1 15.55 28.90 -11.36
CA MET A 1 16.04 29.84 -10.32
C MET A 1 15.37 29.50 -9.00
N ALA A 2 16.11 28.97 -8.02
CA ALA A 2 15.58 28.71 -6.69
C ALA A 2 15.48 30.05 -5.94
N GLY A 3 14.25 30.54 -5.75
CA GLY A 3 13.98 31.79 -5.05
C GLY A 3 14.39 31.74 -3.58
N HIS A 4 14.71 32.92 -3.05
CA HIS A 4 15.37 33.26 -1.77
C HIS A 4 14.77 32.68 -0.46
N SER A 5 13.67 31.92 -0.54
CA SER A 5 13.00 31.33 0.61
C SER A 5 13.47 29.89 0.86
N LYS A 6 14.43 29.76 1.79
CA LYS A 6 14.87 28.45 2.33
C LYS A 6 13.67 27.61 2.78
N TRP A 7 12.67 28.25 3.39
CA TRP A 7 11.47 27.59 3.86
C TRP A 7 10.59 27.05 2.72
N ALA A 8 10.31 27.83 1.67
CA ALA A 8 9.47 27.40 0.55
C ALA A 8 10.09 26.20 -0.20
N ASN A 9 11.42 26.20 -0.37
CA ASN A 9 12.14 25.08 -0.98
C ASN A 9 12.06 23.81 -0.11
N ILE A 10 12.18 23.94 1.21
CA ILE A 10 12.01 22.82 2.16
C ILE A 10 10.56 22.30 2.11
N GLN A 11 9.56 23.19 2.12
CA GLN A 11 8.14 22.82 2.07
C GLN A 11 7.82 22.03 0.80
N HIS A 12 8.26 22.50 -0.37
CA HIS A 12 8.01 21.80 -1.65
C HIS A 12 8.69 20.42 -1.70
N ARG A 13 9.93 20.34 -1.23
CA ARG A 13 10.67 19.07 -1.19
C ARG A 13 10.03 18.08 -0.22
N LYS A 14 9.70 18.53 0.98
CA LYS A 14 9.05 17.71 2.01
C LYS A 14 7.67 17.24 1.56
N GLY A 15 6.85 18.12 0.99
CA GLY A 15 5.52 17.77 0.48
C GLY A 15 5.56 16.69 -0.61
N LYS A 16 6.55 16.73 -1.51
CA LYS A 16 6.76 15.65 -2.50
C LYS A 16 7.15 14.32 -1.85
N GLN A 17 7.98 14.35 -0.82
CA GLN A 17 8.39 13.15 -0.07
C GLN A 17 7.23 12.56 0.73
N ASP A 18 6.46 13.40 1.41
CA ASP A 18 5.28 13.00 2.18
C ASP A 18 4.22 12.38 1.27
N LYS A 19 4.00 12.94 0.06
CA LYS A 19 3.08 12.36 -0.93
C LYS A 19 3.52 10.96 -1.39
N LYS A 20 4.82 10.76 -1.64
CA LYS A 20 5.37 9.42 -1.99
C LYS A 20 5.20 8.44 -0.83
N ARG A 21 5.48 8.87 0.40
CA ARG A 21 5.32 8.04 1.60
C ARG A 21 3.86 7.66 1.84
N ALA A 22 2.94 8.59 1.65
CA ALA A 22 1.50 8.33 1.76
C ALA A 22 1.04 7.27 0.75
N GLN A 23 1.53 7.31 -0.50
CA GLN A 23 1.22 6.28 -1.50
C GLN A 23 1.73 4.89 -1.08
N VAL A 24 2.94 4.81 -0.52
CA VAL A 24 3.51 3.55 0.00
C VAL A 24 2.67 3.02 1.17
N PHE A 25 2.26 3.88 2.10
CA PHE A 25 1.40 3.50 3.23
C PHE A 25 0.04 3.00 2.79
N SER A 26 -0.58 3.62 1.79
CA SER A 26 -1.84 3.14 1.23
C SER A 26 -1.70 1.74 0.62
N LYS A 27 -0.60 1.44 -0.06
CA LYS A 27 -0.34 0.11 -0.63
C LYS A 27 -0.13 -0.95 0.46
N LEU A 28 0.70 -0.65 1.46
CA LEU A 28 0.96 -1.55 2.58
C LEU A 28 -0.28 -1.82 3.42
N GLY A 29 -1.10 -0.80 3.66
CA GLY A 29 -2.37 -0.96 4.37
C GLY A 29 -3.32 -1.94 3.66
N ARG A 30 -3.44 -1.84 2.33
CA ARG A 30 -4.25 -2.78 1.54
C ARG A 30 -3.71 -4.21 1.61
N GLU A 31 -2.39 -4.41 1.51
CA GLU A 31 -1.79 -5.74 1.62
C GLU A 31 -2.05 -6.37 2.99
N ILE A 32 -1.91 -5.59 4.08
CA ILE A 32 -2.20 -6.05 5.44
C ILE A 32 -3.67 -6.45 5.59
N THR A 33 -4.60 -5.61 5.09
CA THR A 33 -6.03 -5.88 5.14
C THR A 33 -6.41 -7.16 4.39
N VAL A 34 -5.87 -7.39 3.19
CA VAL A 34 -6.13 -8.62 2.42
C VAL A 34 -5.49 -9.84 3.07
N ALA A 35 -4.25 -9.73 3.55
CA ALA A 35 -3.60 -10.81 4.27
C ALA A 35 -4.40 -11.24 5.49
N ALA A 36 -4.89 -10.27 6.28
CA ALA A 36 -5.74 -10.52 7.45
C ALA A 36 -7.11 -11.11 7.07
N LYS A 37 -7.71 -10.70 5.96
CA LYS A 37 -8.98 -11.27 5.44
C LYS A 37 -8.83 -12.73 5.00
N LEU A 38 -7.70 -13.08 4.37
CA LEU A 38 -7.47 -14.42 3.81
C LEU A 38 -7.03 -15.46 4.84
N GLY A 39 -6.22 -15.06 5.83
CA GLY A 39 -5.58 -15.99 6.76
C GLY A 39 -5.82 -15.69 8.23
N GLY A 40 -6.75 -14.78 8.55
CA GLY A 40 -7.01 -14.33 9.91
C GLY A 40 -6.04 -13.25 10.40
N GLY A 41 -6.42 -12.57 11.47
CA GLY A 41 -5.75 -11.38 12.00
C GLY A 41 -4.51 -11.62 12.84
N ASP A 42 -4.13 -12.88 13.04
CA ASP A 42 -2.98 -13.25 13.86
C ASP A 42 -1.74 -13.46 12.97
N PRO A 43 -0.71 -12.61 13.08
CA PRO A 43 0.54 -12.75 12.32
C PRO A 43 1.32 -14.04 12.65
N ASP A 44 1.10 -14.68 13.79
CA ASP A 44 1.78 -15.93 14.15
C ASP A 44 1.17 -17.14 13.44
N MET A 45 -0.12 -17.06 13.12
CA MET A 45 -0.86 -18.08 12.38
C MET A 45 -0.95 -17.80 10.87
N ASN A 46 -0.56 -16.59 10.44
CA ASN A 46 -0.64 -16.15 9.04
C ASN A 46 0.72 -15.61 8.52
N PRO A 47 1.51 -16.44 7.80
CA PRO A 47 2.81 -16.04 7.27
C PRO A 47 2.75 -14.85 6.31
N ARG A 48 1.67 -14.72 5.53
CA ARG A 48 1.48 -13.59 4.60
C ARG A 48 1.30 -12.28 5.38
N LEU A 49 0.47 -12.32 6.44
CA LEU A 49 0.28 -11.16 7.31
C LEU A 49 1.58 -10.78 8.04
N ARG A 50 2.35 -11.77 8.50
CA ARG A 50 3.67 -11.54 9.12
C ARG A 50 4.61 -10.77 8.20
N LEU A 51 4.72 -11.19 6.94
CA LEU A 51 5.56 -10.53 5.95
C LEU A 51 5.07 -9.11 5.64
N ALA A 52 3.75 -8.92 5.50
CA ALA A 52 3.15 -7.61 5.26
C ALA A 52 3.43 -6.64 6.42
N VAL A 53 3.29 -7.10 7.67
CA VAL A 53 3.57 -6.32 8.88
C VAL A 53 5.07 -5.99 8.98
N ALA A 54 5.96 -6.95 8.70
CA ALA A 54 7.40 -6.71 8.70
C ALA A 54 7.80 -5.64 7.66
N THR A 55 7.24 -5.73 6.44
CA THR A 55 7.47 -4.76 5.37
C THR A 55 6.94 -3.38 5.73
N ALA A 56 5.79 -3.30 6.38
CA ALA A 56 5.22 -2.02 6.83
C ALA A 56 6.07 -1.36 7.93
N ARG A 57 6.59 -2.15 8.88
CA ARG A 57 7.51 -1.67 9.90
C ARG A 57 8.84 -1.18 9.29
N ALA A 58 9.36 -1.87 8.27
CA ALA A 58 10.56 -1.44 7.55
C ALA A 58 10.39 -0.09 6.84
N GLN A 59 9.16 0.28 6.47
CA GLN A 59 8.81 1.60 5.90
C GLN A 59 8.43 2.64 6.96
N SER A 60 8.67 2.35 8.24
CA SER A 60 8.32 3.21 9.37
C SER A 60 6.83 3.59 9.38
N MET A 61 5.95 2.63 9.05
CA MET A 61 4.52 2.78 9.21
C MET A 61 4.16 2.73 10.71
N PRO A 62 3.34 3.66 11.23
CA PRO A 62 2.93 3.64 12.64
C PRO A 62 2.17 2.38 13.02
N LYS A 63 2.38 1.91 14.25
CA LYS A 63 1.76 0.68 14.78
C LYS A 63 0.23 0.74 14.72
N ASP A 64 -0.36 1.87 15.10
CA ASP A 64 -1.82 2.09 15.07
C ASP A 64 -2.40 1.93 13.65
N GLY A 65 -1.63 2.32 12.62
CA GLY A 65 -2.04 2.17 11.23
C GLY A 65 -2.05 0.70 10.77
N ILE A 66 -1.08 -0.08 11.26
CA ILE A 66 -0.99 -1.53 11.01
C ILE A 66 -2.15 -2.24 11.72
N GLU A 67 -2.36 -1.96 13.00
CA GLU A 67 -3.43 -2.55 13.79
C GLU A 67 -4.80 -2.23 13.19
N ARG A 68 -5.04 -0.98 12.76
CA ARG A 68 -6.27 -0.59 12.05
C ARG A 68 -6.47 -1.37 10.75
N ALA A 69 -5.41 -1.60 9.97
CA ALA A 69 -5.50 -2.35 8.73
C ALA A 69 -5.80 -3.84 8.97
N ILE A 70 -5.26 -4.43 10.05
CA ILE A 70 -5.57 -5.80 10.49
C ILE A 70 -7.03 -5.89 10.90
N GLN A 71 -7.49 -4.99 11.78
CA GLN A 71 -8.88 -4.97 12.24
C GLN A 71 -9.86 -4.78 11.06
N LYS A 72 -9.52 -3.95 10.06
CA LYS A 72 -10.32 -3.82 8.84
C LYS A 72 -10.45 -5.14 8.06
N GLY A 73 -9.40 -5.98 8.06
CA GLY A 73 -9.41 -7.27 7.37
C GLY A 73 -10.17 -8.36 8.11
N VAL A 74 -10.14 -8.37 9.44
CA VAL A 74 -10.81 -9.36 10.31
C VAL A 74 -12.27 -8.97 10.61
N GLY A 75 -12.53 -7.68 10.77
CA GLY A 75 -13.78 -7.10 11.27
C GLY A 75 -14.94 -7.01 10.28
N GLY A 76 -14.92 -7.79 9.19
CA GLY A 76 -16.13 -8.08 8.40
C GLY A 76 -17.00 -6.89 7.99
N GLY A 77 -16.43 -5.87 7.33
CA GLY A 77 -17.23 -4.84 6.68
C GLY A 77 -17.66 -5.29 5.27
N GLU A 78 -18.97 -5.43 5.03
CA GLU A 78 -19.54 -5.45 3.68
C GLU A 78 -19.07 -4.17 2.95
N GLY A 79 -18.24 -4.30 1.91
CA GLY A 79 -17.94 -3.16 1.05
C GLY A 79 -16.62 -3.17 0.28
N GLU A 80 -15.63 -3.95 0.66
CA GLU A 80 -14.33 -3.93 -0.04
C GLU A 80 -13.83 -5.35 -0.31
N ASN A 81 -14.40 -5.96 -1.36
CA ASN A 81 -13.81 -7.15 -1.96
C ASN A 81 -12.57 -6.75 -2.76
N TYR A 82 -11.47 -6.50 -2.04
CA TYR A 82 -10.17 -6.36 -2.66
C TYR A 82 -9.72 -7.69 -3.24
N GLU A 83 -9.45 -7.69 -4.54
CA GLU A 83 -8.92 -8.82 -5.28
C GLU A 83 -7.55 -8.47 -5.87
N GLN A 84 -6.74 -9.52 -6.06
CA GLN A 84 -5.45 -9.41 -6.76
C GLN A 84 -5.69 -9.61 -8.25
N VAL A 85 -5.22 -8.65 -9.04
CA VAL A 85 -5.30 -8.68 -10.50
C VAL A 85 -3.90 -8.48 -11.07
N ARG A 86 -3.54 -9.29 -12.07
CA ARG A 86 -2.31 -9.13 -12.84
C ARG A 86 -2.69 -8.62 -14.22
N TYR A 87 -2.12 -7.47 -14.59
CA TYR A 87 -2.19 -6.96 -15.95
C TYR A 87 -0.86 -7.21 -16.66
N GLU A 88 -0.95 -7.60 -17.92
CA GLU A 88 0.18 -7.90 -18.77
C GLU A 88 0.08 -7.05 -20.03
N GLY A 89 1.20 -6.52 -20.49
CA GLY A 89 1.23 -5.67 -21.68
C GLY A 89 2.64 -5.40 -22.17
N TYR A 90 2.73 -4.66 -23.28
CA TYR A 90 4.00 -4.29 -23.91
C TYR A 90 4.14 -2.76 -23.95
N GLY A 91 5.31 -2.26 -23.57
CA GLY A 91 5.70 -0.86 -23.65
C GLY A 91 6.41 -0.51 -24.96
N PRO A 92 6.87 0.75 -25.10
CA PRO A 92 7.68 1.19 -26.25
C PRO A 92 8.88 0.26 -26.48
N GLY A 93 9.10 -0.15 -27.73
CA GLY A 93 10.19 -1.07 -28.08
C GLY A 93 9.92 -2.54 -27.73
N GLY A 94 8.67 -2.94 -27.44
CA GLY A 94 8.31 -4.34 -27.23
C GLY A 94 8.68 -4.89 -25.84
N VAL A 95 8.97 -4.02 -24.87
CA VAL A 95 9.31 -4.41 -23.51
C VAL A 95 8.06 -4.97 -22.80
N ALA A 96 8.11 -6.21 -22.34
CA ALA A 96 7.03 -6.81 -21.54
C ALA A 96 6.95 -6.15 -20.15
N VAL A 97 5.73 -5.82 -19.71
CA VAL A 97 5.43 -5.19 -18.43
C VAL A 97 4.36 -6.01 -17.72
N ILE A 98 4.64 -6.36 -16.46
CA ILE A 98 3.68 -6.98 -15.55
C ILE A 98 3.31 -5.95 -14.48
N VAL A 99 2.01 -5.71 -14.31
CA VAL A 99 1.47 -4.85 -13.26
C VAL A 99 0.65 -5.71 -12.32
N GLU A 100 1.14 -5.87 -11.10
CA GLU A 100 0.39 -6.50 -10.02
C GLU A 100 -0.38 -5.42 -9.26
N ALA A 101 -1.70 -5.54 -9.27
CA ALA A 101 -2.61 -4.58 -8.67
C ALA A 101 -3.53 -5.26 -7.65
N MET A 102 -3.95 -4.46 -6.66
CA MET A 102 -4.95 -4.85 -5.68
C MET A 102 -6.06 -3.81 -5.69
N THR A 103 -7.29 -4.26 -6.01
CA THR A 103 -8.42 -3.36 -6.25
C THR A 103 -9.75 -3.95 -5.83
N ASP A 104 -10.67 -3.06 -5.49
CA ASP A 104 -12.09 -3.34 -5.25
C ASP A 104 -12.94 -3.16 -6.53
N ASN A 105 -12.32 -2.77 -7.66
CA ASN A 105 -12.99 -2.57 -8.94
C ASN A 105 -12.00 -2.74 -10.11
N ARG A 106 -12.11 -3.85 -10.86
CA ARG A 106 -11.27 -4.12 -12.04
C ARG A 106 -11.39 -3.05 -13.12
N ASN A 107 -12.60 -2.63 -13.46
CA ASN A 107 -12.85 -1.70 -14.57
C ASN A 107 -12.20 -0.32 -14.36
N ARG A 108 -11.99 0.09 -13.11
CA ARG A 108 -11.32 1.37 -12.76
C ARG A 108 -9.79 1.26 -12.77
N THR A 109 -9.24 0.06 -12.58
CA THR A 109 -7.86 -0.15 -12.15
C THR A 109 -6.97 -0.53 -13.30
#